data_AF-A0A8U1BG11-F1
#
_entry.id   AF-A0A8U1BG11-F1
#
_cell.length_a   1.000
_cell.length_b   1.000
_cell.length_c   1.000
_cell.angle_alpha   90.00
_cell.angle_beta   90.00
_cell.angle_gamma   90.00
#
_symmetry.space_group_name_H-M   'P 1'
#
loop_
_entity.id
_entity.type
_entity.pdbx_description
1 polymer ?
#
loop_
_entity_poly.entity_id
_entity_poly.type
_entity_poly.pdbx_seq_one_letter_code
_entity_poly.pdbx_strand_id
1 'polypeptide(L)'
;MKSLNTTTMERDQLQKEIGSCPEGWRRFGCSCYYLSTEKKSWEKSRQDCLERGSDLVIINSVEEQTFINGFESFLFAWIGLTDSVTEGTWKWVDGTQLTTPR
;
A
#
# COMPACT_ATOMS: atom_id res chain seq x y z
N MET A 1 2.17 -43.21 1.42
CA MET A 1 3.11 -42.11 1.10
C MET A 1 2.60 -41.35 -0.12
N LYS A 2 1.82 -40.28 0.06
CA LYS A 2 1.50 -39.33 -1.02
C LYS A 2 1.34 -37.93 -0.42
N SER A 3 1.85 -36.96 -1.18
CA SER A 3 1.61 -35.52 -1.13
C SER A 3 2.50 -34.66 -0.22
N LEU A 4 3.58 -34.13 -0.79
CA LEU A 4 4.29 -32.93 -0.32
C LEU A 4 4.55 -31.94 -1.48
N ASN A 5 3.73 -31.96 -2.54
CA ASN A 5 4.07 -31.30 -3.81
C ASN A 5 3.01 -30.32 -4.32
N THR A 6 1.77 -30.39 -3.83
CA THR A 6 0.65 -29.59 -4.33
C THR A 6 0.69 -28.13 -3.86
N THR A 7 1.14 -27.88 -2.63
CA THR A 7 1.10 -26.54 -2.02
C THR A 7 2.12 -25.55 -2.62
N THR A 8 3.24 -26.04 -3.15
CA THR A 8 4.24 -25.18 -3.81
C THR A 8 3.76 -24.78 -5.20
N MET A 9 3.22 -25.74 -5.96
CA MET A 9 2.67 -25.47 -7.31
C MET A 9 1.46 -24.53 -7.26
N GLU A 10 0.58 -24.66 -6.28
CA GLU A 10 -0.54 -23.74 -6.06
C GLU A 10 -0.06 -22.33 -5.67
N ARG A 11 0.95 -22.20 -4.80
CA ARG A 11 1.54 -20.90 -4.44
C ARG A 11 2.25 -20.24 -5.63
N ASP A 12 3.02 -21.00 -6.40
CA ASP A 12 3.74 -20.50 -7.57
C ASP A 12 2.76 -20.06 -8.66
N GLN A 13 1.65 -20.80 -8.83
CA GLN A 13 0.60 -20.45 -9.77
C GLN A 13 -0.18 -19.21 -9.32
N LEU A 14 -0.51 -19.08 -8.03
CA LEU A 14 -1.11 -17.88 -7.47
C LEU A 14 -0.18 -16.66 -7.59
N GLN A 15 1.12 -16.83 -7.33
CA GLN A 15 2.10 -15.76 -7.52
C GLN A 15 2.25 -15.35 -8.99
N LYS A 16 2.09 -16.28 -9.91
CA LYS A 16 2.11 -16.01 -11.36
C LYS A 16 0.85 -15.30 -11.86
N GLU A 17 -0.30 -15.55 -11.23
CA GLU A 17 -1.56 -14.82 -11.50
C GLU A 17 -1.55 -13.40 -10.92
N ILE A 18 -0.87 -13.20 -9.79
CA ILE A 18 -0.64 -11.86 -9.26
C ILE A 18 0.48 -11.20 -10.07
N GLY A 19 0.07 -10.48 -11.13
CA GLY A 19 0.97 -9.85 -12.09
C GLY A 19 2.11 -9.00 -11.51
N SER A 20 3.08 -8.66 -12.37
CA SER A 20 4.18 -7.76 -12.03
C SER A 20 3.68 -6.35 -11.78
N CYS A 21 4.31 -5.64 -10.84
CA CYS A 21 4.05 -4.22 -10.67
C CYS A 21 4.60 -3.40 -11.85
N PRO A 22 4.01 -2.23 -12.15
CA PRO A 22 4.54 -1.33 -13.16
C PRO A 22 5.98 -0.88 -12.84
N GLU A 23 6.70 -0.40 -13.84
CA GLU A 23 8.07 0.10 -13.65
C GLU A 23 8.13 1.22 -12.60
N GLY A 24 9.09 1.15 -11.68
CA GLY A 24 9.23 2.08 -10.57
C GLY A 24 8.34 1.79 -9.35
N TRP A 25 7.48 0.77 -9.42
CA TRP A 25 6.66 0.32 -8.29
C TRP A 25 7.31 -0.89 -7.60
N ARG A 26 7.22 -0.95 -6.28
CA ARG A 26 7.68 -2.10 -5.48
C ARG A 26 6.49 -2.96 -5.08
N ARG A 27 6.67 -4.28 -5.08
CA ARG A 27 5.63 -5.25 -4.72
C ARG A 27 5.72 -5.64 -3.25
N PHE A 28 4.57 -5.68 -2.57
CA PHE A 28 4.41 -6.32 -1.27
C PHE A 28 3.03 -6.98 -1.20
N GLY A 29 3.01 -8.28 -0.88
CA GLY A 29 1.78 -9.08 -0.96
C GLY A 29 1.17 -9.07 -2.37
N CYS A 30 -0.10 -8.69 -2.46
CA CYS A 30 -0.85 -8.54 -3.72
C CYS A 30 -0.93 -7.09 -4.23
N SER A 31 -0.20 -6.17 -3.61
CA SER A 31 -0.27 -4.74 -3.88
C SER A 31 1.05 -4.21 -4.47
N CYS A 32 0.92 -3.12 -5.22
CA CYS A 32 2.04 -2.37 -5.78
C CYS A 32 2.10 -0.99 -5.12
N TYR A 33 3.31 -0.57 -4.75
CA TYR A 33 3.57 0.66 -4.00
C TYR A 33 4.53 1.56 -4.76
N TYR A 34 4.19 2.84 -4.85
CA TYR A 34 5.01 3.86 -5.49
C TYR A 34 5.30 4.97 -4.49
N LEU A 35 6.58 5.33 -4.40
CA LEU A 35 7.01 6.50 -3.67
C LEU A 35 7.26 7.63 -4.67
N SER A 36 6.46 8.69 -4.56
CA SER A 36 6.66 9.89 -5.36
C SER A 36 7.97 10.60 -4.99
N THR A 37 8.66 11.12 -6.00
CA THR A 37 9.85 11.97 -5.83
C THR A 37 9.50 13.46 -5.68
N GLU A 38 8.23 13.83 -5.82
CA GLU A 38 7.76 15.21 -5.79
C GLU A 38 7.14 15.60 -4.45
N LYS A 39 7.46 16.80 -3.97
CA LYS A 39 6.84 17.36 -2.75
C LYS A 39 5.57 18.11 -3.12
N LYS A 40 4.43 17.64 -2.62
CA LYS A 40 3.09 18.20 -2.87
C LYS A 40 2.32 18.33 -1.55
N SER A 41 1.21 19.07 -1.56
CA SER A 41 0.23 18.99 -0.46
C SER A 41 -0.44 17.62 -0.46
N TRP A 42 -1.07 17.24 0.66
CA TRP A 42 -1.76 15.96 0.77
C TRP A 42 -2.79 15.76 -0.36
N GLU A 43 -3.59 16.78 -0.67
CA GLU A 43 -4.63 16.72 -1.71
C GLU A 43 -4.01 16.53 -3.10
N LYS A 44 -2.94 17.27 -3.39
CA LYS A 44 -2.24 17.17 -4.68
C LYS A 44 -1.51 15.83 -4.82
N SER A 45 -0.98 15.27 -3.72
CA SER A 45 -0.40 13.93 -3.71
C SER A 45 -1.46 12.86 -3.96
N ARG A 46 -2.63 12.98 -3.34
CA ARG A 46 -3.75 12.05 -3.59
C ARG A 46 -4.20 12.10 -5.03
N GLN A 47 -4.36 13.30 -5.58
CA GLN A 47 -4.74 13.48 -6.98
C GLN A 47 -3.73 12.83 -7.95
N ASP A 48 -2.42 12.98 -7.70
CA ASP A 48 -1.36 12.33 -8.48
C ASP A 48 -1.45 10.79 -8.41
N CYS A 49 -1.74 10.22 -7.24
CA CYS A 49 -1.98 8.79 -7.10
C CYS A 49 -3.21 8.32 -7.90
N LEU A 50 -4.32 9.06 -7.83
CA LEU A 50 -5.55 8.75 -8.56
C LEU A 50 -5.34 8.79 -10.08
N GLU A 51 -4.58 9.76 -10.58
CA GLU A 51 -4.21 9.87 -12.00
C GLU A 51 -3.34 8.70 -12.50
N ARG A 52 -2.61 8.04 -11.59
CA ARG A 52 -1.83 6.83 -11.88
C ARG A 52 -2.65 5.53 -11.76
N GLY A 53 -3.95 5.63 -11.45
CA GLY A 53 -4.79 4.47 -11.20
C GLY A 53 -4.55 3.81 -9.83
N SER A 54 -4.05 4.55 -8.86
CA SER A 54 -3.87 4.12 -7.46
C SER A 54 -4.52 5.10 -6.48
N ASP A 55 -4.31 4.95 -5.18
CA ASP A 55 -4.62 5.98 -4.16
C ASP A 55 -3.43 6.07 -3.18
N LEU A 56 -3.46 7.04 -2.26
CA LEU A 56 -2.49 7.09 -1.16
C LEU A 56 -2.58 5.82 -0.32
N VAL A 57 -1.43 5.37 0.20
CA VAL A 57 -1.34 4.09 0.89
C VAL A 57 -2.18 4.03 2.16
N ILE A 58 -2.92 2.94 2.31
CA ILE A 58 -3.59 2.53 3.55
C ILE A 58 -2.71 1.46 4.19
N ILE A 59 -2.39 1.61 5.47
CA ILE A 59 -1.51 0.67 6.18
C ILE A 59 -2.38 -0.21 7.07
N ASN A 60 -2.49 -1.48 6.69
CA ASN A 60 -3.37 -2.46 7.32
C ASN A 60 -2.64 -3.45 8.24
N SER A 61 -1.31 -3.52 8.18
CA SER A 61 -0.54 -4.46 8.99
C SER A 61 0.83 -3.93 9.41
N VAL A 62 1.42 -4.54 10.43
CA VAL A 62 2.77 -4.22 10.92
C VAL A 62 3.82 -4.58 9.86
N GLU A 63 3.60 -5.65 9.10
CA GLU A 63 4.47 -6.08 8.01
C GLU A 63 4.42 -5.08 6.85
N GLU A 64 3.24 -4.55 6.52
CA GLU A 64 3.08 -3.48 5.54
C GLU A 64 3.77 -2.20 5.99
N GLN A 65 3.59 -1.79 7.26
CA GLN A 65 4.31 -0.65 7.83
C GLN A 65 5.83 -0.85 7.76
N THR A 66 6.32 -2.06 8.04
CA THR A 66 7.75 -2.40 7.99
C THR A 66 8.28 -2.35 6.56
N PHE A 67 7.53 -2.88 5.59
CA PHE A 67 7.87 -2.79 4.17
C PHE A 67 7.97 -1.33 3.70
N ILE A 68 6.99 -0.50 4.07
CA ILE A 68 6.95 0.92 3.73
C ILE A 68 8.14 1.68 4.35
N ASN A 69 8.54 1.35 5.57
CA ASN A 69 9.73 1.94 6.21
C ASN A 69 11.05 1.64 5.45
N GLY A 70 11.06 0.63 4.55
CA GLY A 70 12.19 0.32 3.68
C GLY A 70 12.31 1.21 2.44
N PHE A 71 11.41 2.17 2.24
CA PHE A 71 11.55 3.18 1.20
C PHE A 71 12.45 4.32 1.67
N GLU A 72 13.42 4.70 0.84
CA GLU A 72 14.24 5.88 1.09
C GLU A 72 13.35 7.12 1.21
N SER A 73 13.60 7.98 2.19
CA SER A 73 12.82 9.21 2.41
C SER A 73 11.33 9.01 2.75
N PHE A 74 10.89 7.80 3.13
CA PHE A 74 9.50 7.54 3.54
C PHE A 74 8.98 8.51 4.61
N LEU A 75 9.84 8.94 5.54
CA LEU A 75 9.49 9.88 6.61
C LEU A 75 8.92 11.23 6.12
N PHE A 76 9.07 11.56 4.84
CA PHE A 76 8.56 12.79 4.24
C PHE A 76 7.40 12.55 3.26
N ALA A 77 6.92 11.31 3.14
CA ALA A 77 5.85 10.95 2.21
C ALA A 77 4.48 11.07 2.86
N TRP A 78 3.49 11.50 2.07
CA TRP A 78 2.09 11.44 2.48
C TRP A 78 1.56 10.00 2.43
N ILE A 79 0.70 9.67 3.40
CA ILE A 79 -0.09 8.44 3.43
C ILE A 79 -1.58 8.77 3.35
N GLY A 80 -2.41 7.76 3.17
CA GLY A 80 -3.85 7.92 2.96
C GLY A 80 -4.66 8.29 4.22
N LEU A 81 -4.01 8.65 5.32
CA LEU A 81 -4.68 8.98 6.57
C LEU A 81 -4.99 10.49 6.63
N THR A 82 -6.24 10.86 6.90
CA THR A 82 -6.71 12.25 6.95
C THR A 82 -7.85 12.43 7.94
N ASP A 83 -7.96 13.62 8.54
CA ASP A 83 -9.11 14.08 9.33
C ASP A 83 -9.78 15.32 8.72
N SER A 84 -9.46 15.64 7.47
CA SER A 84 -9.95 16.83 6.73
C SER A 84 -11.48 16.96 6.68
N VAL A 85 -12.22 15.87 6.81
CA VAL A 85 -13.69 15.87 6.86
C VAL A 85 -14.22 16.29 8.23
N THR A 86 -13.56 15.86 9.31
CA THR A 86 -13.95 16.15 10.70
C THR A 86 -12.70 16.07 11.56
N GLU A 87 -12.19 17.24 11.96
CA GLU A 87 -11.01 17.37 12.82
C GLU A 87 -11.06 16.41 14.00
N GLY A 88 -9.97 15.68 14.23
CA GLY A 88 -9.88 14.68 15.30
C GLY A 88 -10.53 13.33 15.00
N THR A 89 -11.22 13.18 13.85
CA THR A 89 -11.75 11.89 13.37
C THR A 89 -10.97 11.40 12.15
N TRP A 90 -9.92 10.63 12.42
CA TRP A 90 -9.03 10.08 11.39
C TRP A 90 -9.69 8.97 10.58
N LYS A 91 -9.60 9.11 9.25
CA LYS A 91 -10.06 8.12 8.28
C LYS A 91 -9.01 7.88 7.21
N TRP A 92 -9.02 6.68 6.66
CA TRP A 92 -8.28 6.35 5.47
C TRP A 92 -8.99 6.85 4.21
N VAL A 93 -8.27 6.93 3.09
CA VAL A 93 -8.78 7.39 1.80
C VAL A 93 -9.95 6.56 1.24
N ASP A 94 -10.13 5.32 1.72
CA ASP A 94 -11.28 4.45 1.43
C ASP A 94 -12.51 4.70 2.33
N GLY A 95 -12.39 5.61 3.30
CA GLY A 95 -13.43 5.98 4.24
C GLY A 95 -13.47 5.14 5.52
N THR A 96 -12.62 4.12 5.65
CA THR A 96 -12.51 3.33 6.90
C THR A 96 -11.89 4.18 8.01
N GLN A 97 -12.30 3.91 9.25
CA GLN A 97 -11.77 4.61 10.42
C GLN A 97 -10.41 4.04 10.81
N LEU A 98 -9.52 4.89 11.32
CA LEU A 98 -8.29 4.41 11.94
C LEU A 98 -8.63 3.59 13.19
N THR A 99 -8.47 2.27 13.10
CA THR A 99 -8.49 1.40 14.26
C THR A 99 -7.06 1.14 14.70
N THR A 100 -6.75 1.37 15.98
CA THR A 100 -5.52 0.82 16.56
C THR A 100 -5.62 -0.71 16.52
N PRO A 101 -4.63 -1.44 15.95
CA PRO A 101 -4.57 -2.88 16.11
C PRO A 101 -4.60 -3.21 17.61
N ARG A 102 -5.48 -4.12 18.01
CA ARG A 102 -5.59 -4.57 19.39
C ARG A 102 -4.42 -5.48 19.76
#